data_AF-A0AAE1WN71-F1
#
_entry.id   AF-A0AAE1WN71-F1
#
_cell.length_a   1.000
_cell.length_b   1.000
_cell.length_c   1.000
_cell.angle_alpha   90.00
_cell.angle_beta   90.00
_cell.angle_gamma   90.00
#
_symmetry.space_group_name_H-M   'P 1'
#
loop_
_entity.id
_entity.type
_entity.pdbx_description
1 polymer ?
#
loop_
_entity_poly.entity_id
_entity_poly.type
_entity_poly.pdbx_seq_one_letter_code
_entity_poly.pdbx_strand_id
1 'polypeptide(L)'
;MTKLRFLLPFLLLVLLPLTSAEIKNLKISSDSRPMILFERFGFTHTGQATITVSSVYVISKVGSPEASRLGFFLLSEESLVQVLLELQTNPSFCVLDSKYINRLFTFRDLSPPPHSSFNRSYPITSPNEYSLFFANCAPESTVTMDVRTELYNLDGREKDFLSAGLTQLPSLYFLFSVLYFAFLSYWIYICLKNRTSVHRIHLLMAVLVIMKALNLLCAAEDKHYVKEREKKVLMIVIPLQVLANIASIVIGETGPFIKDWVTWNQVFLLVDIICCCAIIFPIVWSIRSLRETSKTDGKAARNLSKLTLFRQFYIVVIGYLYFTRIVVFALRTIAAYKYQWVANAAEEIASLAFYTIIFYMFRPLHKNEYFVLDDEEEEAAELALRDEEFEL
;
A
#
# COMPACT_ATOMS: atom_id res chain seq x y z
N MET A 1 -25.28 -30.66 9.24
CA MET A 1 -24.63 -29.36 9.54
C MET A 1 -23.71 -29.35 10.78
N THR A 2 -23.38 -30.50 11.39
CA THR A 2 -22.59 -30.56 12.65
C THR A 2 -21.11 -30.92 12.48
N LYS A 3 -20.67 -31.48 11.34
CA LYS A 3 -19.26 -31.88 11.14
C LYS A 3 -18.33 -30.75 10.67
N LEU A 4 -18.85 -29.62 10.18
CA LEU A 4 -18.04 -28.51 9.66
C LEU A 4 -17.47 -27.58 10.76
N ARG A 5 -18.03 -27.62 11.98
CA ARG A 5 -17.61 -26.76 13.10
C ARG A 5 -16.31 -27.20 13.78
N PHE A 6 -15.92 -28.48 13.66
CA PHE A 6 -14.69 -29.01 14.27
C PHE A 6 -13.47 -28.99 13.35
N LEU A 7 -13.68 -28.84 12.03
CA LEU A 7 -12.58 -28.73 11.05
C LEU A 7 -11.99 -27.32 10.98
N LEU A 8 -12.79 -26.28 11.27
CA LEU A 8 -12.34 -24.88 11.21
C LEU A 8 -11.21 -24.54 12.21
N PRO A 9 -11.25 -24.94 13.49
CA PRO A 9 -10.16 -24.66 14.42
C PRO A 9 -8.92 -25.54 14.16
N PHE A 10 -9.09 -26.75 13.62
CA PHE A 10 -7.97 -27.64 13.28
C PHE A 10 -7.24 -27.19 12.00
N LEU A 11 -7.96 -26.64 11.02
CA LEU A 11 -7.36 -26.01 9.83
C LEU A 11 -6.63 -24.70 10.19
N LEU A 12 -7.09 -23.97 11.21
CA LEU A 12 -6.42 -22.76 11.72
C LEU A 12 -5.11 -23.07 12.47
N LEU A 13 -5.01 -24.24 13.12
CA LEU A 13 -3.83 -24.67 13.86
C LEU A 13 -2.70 -25.22 12.96
N VAL A 14 -3.06 -25.77 11.78
CA VAL A 14 -2.11 -26.29 10.78
C VAL A 14 -1.47 -25.18 9.93
N LEU A 15 -1.99 -23.95 10.00
CA LEU A 15 -1.48 -22.78 9.27
C LEU A 15 -0.44 -21.95 10.04
N LEU A 16 0.04 -22.41 11.20
CA LEU A 16 1.09 -21.72 11.96
C LEU A 16 2.47 -22.12 11.41
N PRO A 17 3.17 -21.27 10.63
CA PRO A 17 4.53 -21.56 10.21
C PRO A 17 5.50 -21.16 11.34
N LEU A 18 6.53 -21.97 11.57
CA LEU A 18 7.72 -21.48 12.28
C LEU A 18 8.46 -20.53 11.33
N THR A 19 8.35 -19.22 11.53
CA THR A 19 9.16 -18.26 10.76
C THR A 19 10.27 -17.69 11.63
N SER A 20 11.52 -17.89 11.21
CA SER A 20 12.65 -17.13 11.74
C SER A 20 12.63 -15.74 11.11
N ALA A 21 12.70 -14.69 11.91
CA ALA A 21 12.87 -13.33 11.41
C ALA A 21 14.29 -13.19 10.84
N GLU A 22 14.41 -12.91 9.55
CA GLU A 22 15.68 -12.72 8.87
C GLU A 22 16.12 -11.25 8.95
N ILE A 23 17.29 -11.02 9.54
CA ILE A 23 17.94 -9.70 9.58
C ILE A 23 18.44 -9.40 8.16
N LYS A 24 18.01 -8.28 7.56
CA LYS A 24 18.41 -7.87 6.20
C LYS A 24 19.91 -7.53 6.14
N ASN A 25 20.74 -8.53 5.87
CA ASN A 25 22.12 -8.36 5.42
C ASN A 25 22.10 -8.52 3.90
N LEU A 26 22.42 -7.47 3.16
CA LEU A 26 22.44 -7.57 1.70
C LEU A 26 23.81 -8.05 1.25
N LYS A 27 23.86 -9.25 0.68
CA LYS A 27 25.07 -9.77 0.03
C LYS A 27 25.00 -9.48 -1.46
N ILE A 28 25.89 -8.63 -1.93
CA ILE A 28 26.08 -8.34 -3.35
C ILE A 28 27.17 -9.26 -3.86
N SER A 29 26.91 -9.95 -4.97
CA SER A 29 27.85 -10.90 -5.56
C SER A 29 27.96 -10.66 -7.06
N SER A 30 29.16 -10.29 -7.51
CA SER A 30 29.51 -10.08 -8.92
C SER A 30 28.53 -9.16 -9.66
N ASP A 31 28.07 -8.08 -9.02
CA ASP A 31 27.11 -7.14 -9.59
C ASP A 31 27.84 -6.09 -10.45
N SER A 32 27.36 -5.88 -11.68
CA SER A 32 27.91 -4.95 -12.67
C SER A 32 27.10 -3.66 -12.83
N ARG A 33 26.00 -3.48 -12.08
CA ARG A 33 25.15 -2.30 -12.21
C ARG A 33 25.92 -1.03 -11.83
N PRO A 34 25.80 0.05 -12.62
CA PRO A 34 26.51 1.31 -12.34
C PRO A 34 25.96 2.02 -11.10
N MET A 35 24.70 1.71 -10.71
CA MET A 35 24.07 2.25 -9.53
C MET A 35 23.13 1.20 -8.91
N ILE A 36 23.20 1.05 -7.58
CA ILE A 36 22.35 0.14 -6.80
C ILE A 36 21.65 0.94 -5.71
N LEU A 37 20.31 0.93 -5.71
CA LEU A 37 19.49 1.51 -4.65
C LEU A 37 19.40 0.52 -3.49
N PHE A 38 19.72 0.97 -2.28
CA PHE A 38 19.55 0.17 -1.06
C PHE A 38 18.22 0.43 -0.40
N GLU A 39 17.93 1.69 -0.08
CA GLU A 39 16.75 2.07 0.68
C GLU A 39 16.43 3.55 0.50
N ARG A 40 15.13 3.89 0.56
CA ARG A 40 14.62 5.26 0.61
C ARG A 40 14.11 5.54 2.02
N PHE A 41 14.54 6.64 2.61
CA PHE A 41 14.25 6.97 4.00
C PHE A 41 14.03 8.48 4.22
N GLY A 42 12.98 8.83 4.95
CA GLY A 42 12.66 10.19 5.35
C GLY A 42 13.34 10.57 6.66
N PHE A 43 14.35 11.43 6.58
CA PHE A 43 15.12 11.87 7.73
C PHE A 43 14.54 13.13 8.38
N THR A 44 14.60 13.16 9.70
CA THR A 44 14.41 14.38 10.50
C THR A 44 15.74 15.08 10.72
N HIS A 45 15.75 16.18 11.48
CA HIS A 45 16.98 16.87 11.87
C HIS A 45 17.86 16.05 12.83
N THR A 46 17.35 14.94 13.36
CA THR A 46 18.08 13.99 14.20
C THR A 46 18.47 12.71 13.45
N GLY A 47 18.36 12.72 12.11
CA GLY A 47 18.63 11.59 11.25
C GLY A 47 20.08 11.12 11.26
N GLN A 48 20.27 9.80 11.21
CA GLN A 48 21.57 9.15 11.16
C GLN A 48 21.55 8.05 10.09
N ALA A 49 22.58 8.03 9.26
CA ALA A 49 22.81 6.97 8.28
C ALA A 49 24.10 6.22 8.64
N THR A 50 23.99 4.98 9.11
CA THR A 50 25.14 4.12 9.38
C THR A 50 25.30 3.11 8.27
N ILE A 51 26.51 3.02 7.72
CA ILE A 51 26.84 2.05 6.67
C ILE A 51 28.02 1.22 7.16
N THR A 52 27.82 -0.10 7.13
CA THR A 52 28.87 -1.09 7.35
C THR A 52 29.03 -1.93 6.10
N VAL A 53 30.25 -2.01 5.60
CA VAL A 53 30.62 -2.84 4.45
C VAL A 53 31.75 -3.76 4.87
N SER A 54 31.68 -5.02 4.46
CA SER A 54 32.72 -6.03 4.69
C SER A 54 32.88 -6.92 3.46
N SER A 55 33.98 -7.67 3.43
CA SER A 55 34.25 -8.65 2.37
C SER A 55 34.23 -8.02 0.98
N VAL A 56 34.82 -6.82 0.83
CA VAL A 56 34.78 -6.09 -0.45
C VAL A 56 35.81 -6.65 -1.43
N TYR A 57 35.33 -7.08 -2.58
CA TYR A 57 36.13 -7.51 -3.73
C TYR A 57 35.63 -6.81 -4.99
N VAL A 58 36.55 -6.25 -5.76
CA VAL A 58 36.25 -5.61 -7.05
C VAL A 58 37.12 -6.25 -8.13
N ILE A 59 36.49 -6.73 -9.19
CA ILE A 59 37.14 -7.36 -10.33
C ILE A 59 36.84 -6.50 -11.55
N SER A 60 37.85 -6.11 -12.34
CA SER A 60 37.65 -5.42 -13.62
C SER A 60 38.40 -6.14 -14.73
N LYS A 61 37.81 -6.15 -15.93
CA LYS A 61 38.40 -6.76 -17.14
C LYS A 61 39.42 -5.85 -17.84
N VAL A 62 39.40 -4.56 -17.55
CA VAL A 62 40.15 -3.52 -18.29
C VAL A 62 41.37 -3.01 -17.51
N GLY A 63 41.54 -3.42 -16.25
CA GLY A 63 42.70 -3.08 -15.42
C GLY A 63 42.40 -3.11 -13.91
N SER A 64 43.27 -2.49 -13.11
CA SER A 64 42.99 -2.30 -11.68
C SER A 64 41.92 -1.21 -11.49
N PRO A 65 40.77 -1.51 -10.87
CA PRO A 65 39.70 -0.54 -10.68
C PRO A 65 40.14 0.59 -9.71
N GLU A 66 39.82 1.83 -10.05
CA GLU A 66 40.15 2.98 -9.22
C GLU A 66 39.18 3.06 -8.02
N ALA A 67 39.69 2.93 -6.80
CA ALA A 67 38.85 2.86 -5.59
C ALA A 67 38.08 4.16 -5.27
N SER A 68 38.47 5.31 -5.84
CA SER A 68 37.76 6.58 -5.72
C SER A 68 36.44 6.62 -6.52
N ARG A 69 36.32 5.76 -7.55
CA ARG A 69 35.19 5.68 -8.49
C ARG A 69 34.07 4.74 -8.02
N LEU A 70 34.20 4.18 -6.82
CA LEU A 70 33.25 3.28 -6.18
C LEU A 70 32.90 3.85 -4.82
N GLY A 71 31.62 3.94 -4.47
CA GLY A 71 31.24 4.55 -3.20
C GLY A 71 29.75 4.66 -2.94
N PHE A 72 29.43 5.10 -1.74
CA PHE A 72 28.07 5.30 -1.26
C PHE A 72 27.75 6.79 -1.17
N PHE A 73 26.52 7.14 -1.50
CA PHE A 73 26.03 8.51 -1.44
C PHE A 73 24.52 8.54 -1.14
N LEU A 74 24.08 9.65 -0.57
CA LEU A 74 22.67 9.97 -0.41
C LEU A 74 22.25 10.95 -1.50
N LEU A 75 21.04 10.76 -2.01
CA LEU A 75 20.46 11.62 -3.02
C LEU A 75 19.01 11.92 -2.65
N SER A 76 18.64 13.20 -2.62
CA SER A 76 17.25 13.60 -2.39
C SER A 76 16.42 13.41 -3.66
N GLU A 77 15.11 13.25 -3.52
CA GLU A 77 14.20 13.09 -4.65
C GLU A 77 14.22 14.30 -5.60
N GLU A 78 14.33 15.52 -5.07
CA GLU A 78 14.43 16.75 -5.86
C GLU A 78 15.71 16.80 -6.71
N SER A 79 16.83 16.32 -6.16
CA SER A 79 18.13 16.30 -6.83
C SER A 79 18.28 15.13 -7.80
N LEU A 80 17.46 14.08 -7.67
CA LEU A 80 17.49 12.90 -8.54
C LEU A 80 17.31 13.26 -10.02
N VAL A 81 16.39 14.17 -10.33
CA VAL A 81 16.14 14.60 -11.72
C VAL A 81 17.37 15.26 -12.33
N GLN A 82 18.07 16.11 -11.58
CA GLN A 82 19.26 16.80 -12.06
C GLN A 82 20.41 15.82 -12.31
N VAL A 83 20.64 14.88 -11.40
CA VAL A 83 21.65 13.84 -11.56
C VAL A 83 21.35 12.92 -12.75
N LEU A 84 20.07 12.56 -12.94
CA LEU A 84 19.64 11.77 -14.09
C LEU A 84 19.88 12.51 -15.42
N LEU A 85 19.62 13.81 -15.47
CA LEU A 85 19.91 14.63 -16.64
C LEU A 85 21.42 14.72 -16.92
N GLU A 86 22.26 14.86 -15.89
CA GLU A 86 23.73 14.84 -16.03
C GLU A 86 24.22 13.50 -16.61
N LEU A 87 23.71 12.38 -16.11
CA LEU A 87 24.02 11.03 -16.59
C LEU A 87 23.55 10.79 -18.04
N GLN A 88 22.36 11.29 -18.40
CA GLN A 88 21.83 11.16 -19.75
C GLN A 88 22.61 12.02 -20.76
N THR A 89 23.08 13.19 -20.32
CA THR A 89 23.82 14.13 -21.17
C THR A 89 25.26 13.66 -21.41
N ASN A 90 25.89 13.06 -20.39
CA ASN A 90 27.24 12.54 -20.49
C ASN A 90 27.34 11.11 -19.92
N PRO A 91 27.38 10.06 -20.78
CA PRO A 91 27.42 8.68 -20.32
C PRO A 91 28.76 8.29 -19.65
N SER A 92 29.81 9.10 -19.80
CA SER A 92 31.09 8.91 -19.10
C SER A 92 31.15 9.58 -17.73
N PHE A 93 30.09 10.30 -17.34
CA PHE A 93 30.02 10.99 -16.06
C PHE A 93 29.88 10.01 -14.91
N CYS A 94 30.69 10.21 -13.86
CA CYS A 94 30.52 9.48 -12.62
C CYS A 94 29.65 10.26 -11.64
N VAL A 95 28.56 9.64 -11.18
CA VAL A 95 27.62 10.24 -10.23
C VAL A 95 28.29 10.71 -8.93
N LEU A 96 29.41 10.08 -8.52
CA LEU A 96 30.16 10.44 -7.31
C LEU A 96 30.84 11.82 -7.39
N ASP A 97 30.93 12.40 -8.59
CA ASP A 97 31.49 13.74 -8.83
C ASP A 97 30.41 14.83 -8.89
N SER A 98 29.12 14.46 -8.84
CA SER A 98 28.02 15.43 -8.90
C SER A 98 27.97 16.29 -7.62
N LYS A 99 27.69 17.58 -7.79
CA LYS A 99 27.50 18.52 -6.68
C LYS A 99 26.15 18.36 -5.98
N TYR A 100 25.22 17.62 -6.58
CA TYR A 100 23.85 17.43 -6.06
C TYR A 100 23.72 16.20 -5.16
N ILE A 101 24.77 15.39 -5.05
CA ILE A 101 24.79 14.24 -4.14
C ILE A 101 25.44 14.61 -2.80
N ASN A 102 25.02 13.92 -1.74
CA ASN A 102 25.74 13.91 -0.47
C ASN A 102 26.61 12.65 -0.43
N ARG A 103 27.86 12.77 -0.87
CA ARG A 103 28.82 11.66 -0.89
C ARG A 103 29.20 11.25 0.54
N LEU A 104 28.97 9.99 0.89
CA LEU A 104 29.26 9.46 2.23
C LEU A 104 30.72 8.99 2.33
N PHE A 105 31.09 7.96 1.54
CA PHE A 105 32.48 7.48 1.44
C PHE A 105 32.74 6.78 0.11
N THR A 106 34.02 6.58 -0.19
CA THR A 106 34.49 5.83 -1.36
C THR A 106 35.29 4.62 -0.95
N PHE A 107 35.54 3.69 -1.88
CA PHE A 107 36.34 2.50 -1.57
C PHE A 107 37.81 2.82 -1.27
N ARG A 108 38.26 4.06 -1.52
CA ARG A 108 39.56 4.56 -1.06
C ARG A 108 39.68 4.55 0.48
N ASP A 109 38.57 4.66 1.19
CA ASP A 109 38.52 4.75 2.65
C ASP A 109 38.42 3.36 3.33
N LEU A 110 38.40 2.27 2.55
CA LEU A 110 38.36 0.90 3.09
C LEU A 110 39.64 0.56 3.84
N SER A 111 39.53 -0.27 4.87
CA SER A 111 40.71 -0.85 5.53
C SER A 111 41.55 -1.67 4.54
N PRO A 112 42.88 -1.67 4.68
CA PRO A 112 43.75 -2.45 3.81
C PRO A 112 43.47 -3.96 3.93
N PRO A 113 43.79 -4.75 2.89
CA PRO A 113 43.63 -6.22 2.91
C PRO A 113 44.34 -6.85 4.13
N PRO A 114 43.84 -7.97 4.69
CA PRO A 114 42.91 -8.95 4.11
C PRO A 114 41.42 -8.73 4.42
N HIS A 115 41.06 -7.82 5.34
CA HIS A 115 39.68 -7.53 5.70
C HIS A 115 39.30 -6.13 5.21
N SER A 116 38.96 -6.01 3.93
CA SER A 116 38.44 -4.77 3.34
C SER A 116 37.05 -4.46 3.92
N SER A 117 37.01 -3.56 4.88
CA SER A 117 35.81 -3.21 5.62
C SER A 117 35.75 -1.72 5.94
N PHE A 118 34.54 -1.25 6.20
CA PHE A 118 34.29 0.12 6.59
C PHE A 118 33.04 0.19 7.45
N ASN A 119 33.09 0.97 8.53
CA ASN A 119 31.95 1.24 9.40
C ASN A 119 31.97 2.70 9.83
N ARG A 120 30.96 3.46 9.41
CA ARG A 120 30.79 4.86 9.83
C ARG A 120 29.32 5.27 9.84
N SER A 121 28.97 6.10 10.82
CA SER A 121 27.70 6.81 10.91
C SER A 121 27.83 8.25 10.43
N TYR A 122 26.87 8.70 9.63
CA TYR A 122 26.80 10.05 9.08
C TYR A 122 25.55 10.76 9.62
N PRO A 123 25.71 11.89 10.33
CA PRO A 123 24.57 12.70 10.74
C PRO A 123 23.97 13.42 9.53
N ILE A 124 22.64 13.45 9.45
CA ILE A 124 21.92 14.16 8.39
C ILE A 124 21.61 15.59 8.84
N THR A 125 22.23 16.57 8.19
CA THR A 125 22.09 18.00 8.52
C THR A 125 20.78 18.61 8.05
N SER A 126 20.31 18.24 6.86
CA SER A 126 19.08 18.78 6.26
C SER A 126 17.97 17.72 6.23
N PRO A 127 16.83 17.96 6.88
CA PRO A 127 15.74 16.98 6.94
C PRO A 127 15.02 16.87 5.60
N ASN A 128 15.17 15.73 4.92
CA ASN A 128 14.50 15.44 3.66
C ASN A 128 14.34 13.92 3.48
N GLU A 129 13.66 13.52 2.42
CA GLU A 129 13.64 12.14 1.96
C GLU A 129 14.84 11.86 1.05
N TYR A 130 15.68 10.92 1.48
CA TYR A 130 16.90 10.55 0.79
C TYR A 130 16.86 9.08 0.38
N SER A 131 17.41 8.81 -0.78
CA SER A 131 17.70 7.46 -1.27
C SER A 131 19.19 7.17 -1.09
N LEU A 132 19.51 6.04 -0.46
CA LEU A 132 20.88 5.56 -0.31
C LEU A 132 21.26 4.71 -1.52
N PHE A 133 22.31 5.13 -2.22
CA PHE A 133 22.83 4.46 -3.39
C PHE A 133 24.28 4.04 -3.21
N PHE A 134 24.63 2.96 -3.88
CA PHE A 134 26.00 2.64 -4.24
C PHE A 134 26.22 2.94 -5.73
N ALA A 135 27.34 3.57 -6.06
CA ALA A 135 27.77 3.78 -7.43
C ALA A 135 29.00 2.94 -7.75
N ASN A 136 28.96 2.34 -8.94
CA ASN A 136 30.10 1.73 -9.60
C ASN A 136 30.38 2.48 -10.91
N CYS A 137 31.31 3.42 -10.87
CA CYS A 137 31.77 4.14 -12.07
C CYS A 137 32.99 3.51 -12.72
N ALA A 138 33.49 2.36 -12.23
CA ALA A 138 34.66 1.71 -12.80
C ALA A 138 34.27 0.87 -14.03
N PRO A 139 34.93 1.04 -15.18
CA PRO A 139 34.56 0.37 -16.42
C PRO A 139 34.74 -1.16 -16.34
N GLU A 140 33.78 -1.89 -16.91
CA GLU A 140 33.74 -3.37 -16.96
C GLU A 140 34.11 -4.04 -15.64
N SER A 141 33.61 -3.48 -14.53
CA SER A 141 33.90 -3.95 -13.18
C SER A 141 32.68 -4.61 -12.54
N THR A 142 32.93 -5.62 -11.74
CA THR A 142 31.95 -6.28 -10.88
C THR A 142 32.35 -6.14 -9.42
N VAL A 143 31.36 -5.92 -8.57
CA VAL A 143 31.56 -5.73 -7.13
C VAL A 143 30.90 -6.87 -6.36
N THR A 144 31.63 -7.41 -5.40
CA THR A 144 31.13 -8.35 -4.40
C THR A 144 31.38 -7.75 -3.02
N MET A 145 30.34 -7.63 -2.20
CA MET A 145 30.44 -7.08 -0.85
C MET A 145 29.25 -7.48 0.01
N ASP A 146 29.48 -7.58 1.32
CA ASP A 146 28.43 -7.69 2.31
C ASP A 146 28.14 -6.29 2.85
N VAL A 147 26.89 -5.83 2.75
CA VAL A 147 26.48 -4.49 3.14
C VAL A 147 25.38 -4.55 4.18
N ARG A 148 25.58 -3.81 5.26
CA ARG A 148 24.59 -3.55 6.30
C ARG A 148 24.35 -2.05 6.42
N THR A 149 23.11 -1.65 6.18
CA THR A 149 22.65 -0.26 6.27
C THR A 149 21.74 -0.10 7.49
N GLU A 150 21.91 0.99 8.22
CA GLU A 150 20.99 1.38 9.30
C GLU A 150 20.63 2.85 9.11
N LEU A 151 19.42 3.12 8.65
CA LEU A 151 18.86 4.46 8.51
C LEU A 151 17.82 4.63 9.62
N TYR A 152 18.00 5.66 10.45
CA TYR A 152 17.11 5.90 11.59
C TYR A 152 17.09 7.38 11.96
N ASN A 153 16.01 7.80 12.60
CA ASN A 153 15.89 9.07 13.29
C ASN A 153 16.08 8.84 14.79
N LEU A 154 16.53 9.85 15.53
CA LEU A 154 16.59 9.75 17.00
C LEU A 154 15.36 10.41 17.62
N ASP A 155 14.64 9.65 18.44
CA ASP A 155 13.61 10.16 19.35
C ASP A 155 14.18 10.17 20.78
N GLY A 156 14.78 11.30 21.16
CA GLY A 156 15.59 11.41 22.37
C GLY A 156 16.86 10.55 22.29
N ARG A 157 16.84 9.34 22.87
CA ARG A 157 17.95 8.38 22.85
C ARG A 157 17.62 7.09 22.11
N GLU A 158 16.37 6.89 21.72
CA GLU A 158 15.92 5.68 21.03
C GLU A 158 16.01 5.88 19.52
N LYS A 159 16.32 4.79 18.81
CA LYS A 159 16.42 4.78 17.35
C LYS A 159 15.04 4.46 16.78
N ASP A 160 14.50 5.38 16.00
CA ASP A 160 13.29 5.19 15.22
C ASP A 160 13.66 4.84 13.77
N PHE A 161 13.41 3.60 13.37
CA PHE A 161 13.69 3.11 12.02
C PHE A 161 12.51 3.28 11.06
N LEU A 162 11.45 3.98 11.45
CA LEU A 162 10.43 4.44 10.51
C LEU A 162 10.85 5.78 9.89
N SER A 163 10.64 5.87 8.57
CA SER A 163 10.70 7.14 7.85
C SER A 163 9.77 8.17 8.50
N ALA A 164 10.18 9.44 8.54
CA ALA A 164 9.46 10.52 9.23
C ALA A 164 7.95 10.56 8.92
N GLY A 165 7.57 10.32 7.66
CA GLY A 165 6.16 10.31 7.20
C GLY A 165 5.33 9.12 7.65
N LEU A 166 5.97 8.06 8.16
CA LEU A 166 5.35 6.79 8.53
C LEU A 166 5.25 6.58 10.04
N THR A 167 5.89 7.44 10.83
CA THR A 167 5.96 7.36 12.31
C THR A 167 4.58 7.30 12.99
N GLN A 168 3.57 7.94 12.40
CA GLN A 168 2.19 7.99 12.92
C GLN A 168 1.32 6.79 12.51
N LEU A 169 1.77 5.98 11.54
CA LEU A 169 0.98 4.88 11.00
C LEU A 169 0.68 3.75 11.98
N PRO A 170 1.61 3.32 12.87
CA PRO A 170 1.31 2.27 13.85
C PRO A 170 0.08 2.61 14.70
N SER A 171 0.09 3.81 15.32
CA SER A 171 -1.03 4.29 16.13
C SER A 171 -2.31 4.50 15.32
N LEU A 172 -2.18 5.00 14.08
CA LEU A 172 -3.31 5.23 13.20
C LEU A 172 -4.00 3.92 12.82
N TYR A 173 -3.24 2.93 12.33
CA TYR A 173 -3.81 1.63 11.95
C TYR A 173 -4.36 0.86 13.16
N PHE A 174 -3.71 0.97 14.32
CA PHE A 174 -4.24 0.41 15.56
C PHE A 174 -5.59 1.02 15.92
N LEU A 175 -5.71 2.35 15.87
CA LEU A 175 -6.97 3.06 16.11
C LEU A 175 -8.08 2.60 15.15
N PHE A 176 -7.81 2.57 13.84
CA PHE A 176 -8.79 2.10 12.86
C PHE A 176 -9.16 0.63 13.06
N SER A 177 -8.20 -0.23 13.42
CA SER A 177 -8.48 -1.63 13.74
C SER A 177 -9.47 -1.75 14.91
N VAL A 178 -9.27 -1.00 15.99
CA VAL A 178 -10.20 -0.95 17.13
C VAL A 178 -11.59 -0.47 16.69
N LEU A 179 -11.67 0.57 15.86
CA LEU A 179 -12.93 1.07 15.30
C LEU A 179 -13.65 0.00 14.46
N TYR A 180 -12.93 -0.74 13.62
CA TYR A 180 -13.52 -1.82 12.83
C TYR A 180 -13.97 -3.00 13.69
N PHE A 181 -13.26 -3.37 14.75
CA PHE A 181 -13.71 -4.39 15.69
C PHE A 181 -14.98 -3.94 16.43
N ALA A 182 -15.05 -2.69 16.89
CA ALA A 182 -16.25 -2.14 17.51
C ALA A 182 -17.44 -2.14 16.54
N PHE A 183 -17.21 -1.74 15.30
CA PHE A 183 -18.21 -1.77 14.24
C PHE A 183 -18.69 -3.20 13.93
N LEU A 184 -17.77 -4.16 13.87
CA LEU A 184 -18.10 -5.58 13.69
C LEU A 184 -18.95 -6.13 14.86
N SER A 185 -18.59 -5.80 16.11
CA SER A 185 -19.37 -6.20 17.28
C SER A 185 -20.79 -5.64 17.22
N TYR A 186 -20.95 -4.37 16.84
CA TYR A 186 -22.25 -3.76 16.63
C TYR A 186 -23.05 -4.43 15.51
N TRP A 187 -22.40 -4.77 14.40
CA TRP A 187 -23.03 -5.49 13.29
C TRP A 187 -23.55 -6.86 13.69
N ILE A 188 -22.71 -7.63 14.38
CA ILE A 188 -23.05 -8.96 14.87
C ILE A 188 -24.24 -8.84 15.82
N TYR A 189 -24.23 -7.89 16.76
CA TYR A 189 -25.36 -7.65 17.65
C TYR A 189 -26.68 -7.44 16.89
N ILE A 190 -26.69 -6.58 15.87
CA ILE A 190 -27.88 -6.34 15.03
C ILE A 190 -28.32 -7.62 14.29
N CYS A 191 -27.38 -8.35 13.68
CA CYS A 191 -27.69 -9.61 13.00
C CYS A 191 -28.23 -10.67 13.97
N LEU A 192 -27.73 -10.72 15.21
CA LEU A 192 -28.21 -11.63 16.24
C LEU A 192 -29.61 -11.27 16.75
N LYS A 193 -29.94 -9.97 16.77
CA LYS A 193 -31.28 -9.49 17.13
C LYS A 193 -32.31 -9.79 16.03
N ASN A 194 -31.92 -9.63 14.77
CA ASN A 194 -32.80 -9.79 13.61
C ASN A 194 -32.48 -11.06 12.80
N ARG A 195 -32.28 -12.19 13.50
CA ARG A 195 -31.80 -13.47 12.90
C ARG A 195 -32.62 -13.97 11.72
N THR A 196 -33.92 -13.70 11.71
CA THR A 196 -34.86 -14.08 10.65
C THR A 196 -34.60 -13.33 9.34
N SER A 197 -34.00 -12.15 9.40
CA SER A 197 -33.69 -11.29 8.25
C SER A 197 -32.22 -11.41 7.79
N VAL A 198 -31.43 -12.31 8.39
CA VAL A 198 -30.01 -12.47 8.08
C VAL A 198 -29.82 -13.38 6.86
N HIS A 199 -29.47 -12.77 5.74
CA HIS A 199 -29.03 -13.46 4.52
C HIS A 199 -27.50 -13.53 4.36
N ARG A 200 -27.02 -14.29 3.36
CA ARG A 200 -25.59 -14.50 3.04
C ARG A 200 -24.79 -13.19 2.90
N ILE A 201 -25.42 -12.11 2.45
CA ILE A 201 -24.78 -10.80 2.27
C ILE A 201 -24.28 -10.24 3.61
N HIS A 202 -25.03 -10.37 4.70
CA HIS A 202 -24.61 -9.90 6.03
C HIS A 202 -23.40 -10.66 6.56
N LEU A 203 -23.32 -11.97 6.27
CA LEU A 203 -22.16 -12.79 6.60
C LEU A 203 -20.94 -12.37 5.77
N LEU A 204 -21.11 -12.14 4.46
CA LEU A 204 -20.02 -11.64 3.60
C LEU A 204 -19.50 -10.28 4.10
N MET A 205 -20.40 -9.35 4.44
CA MET A 205 -20.02 -8.06 5.03
C MET A 205 -19.25 -8.21 6.34
N ALA A 206 -19.70 -9.10 7.24
CA ALA A 206 -18.98 -9.37 8.49
C ALA A 206 -17.58 -9.95 8.23
N VAL A 207 -17.44 -10.85 7.25
CA VAL A 207 -16.14 -11.42 6.84
C VAL A 207 -15.22 -10.34 6.24
N LEU A 208 -15.75 -9.40 5.45
CA LEU A 208 -14.94 -8.31 4.90
C LEU A 208 -14.43 -7.36 6.00
N VAL A 209 -15.29 -7.01 6.96
CA VAL A 209 -14.92 -6.11 8.07
C VAL A 209 -13.91 -6.78 9.01
N ILE A 210 -14.07 -8.06 9.35
CA ILE A 210 -13.09 -8.77 10.20
C ILE A 210 -11.73 -8.89 9.50
N MET A 211 -11.71 -9.19 8.20
CA MET A 211 -10.47 -9.22 7.42
C MET A 211 -9.79 -7.85 7.39
N LYS A 212 -10.55 -6.75 7.23
CA LYS A 212 -10.04 -5.38 7.28
C LYS A 212 -9.46 -5.03 8.66
N ALA A 213 -10.18 -5.35 9.74
CA ALA A 213 -9.74 -5.11 11.11
C ALA A 213 -8.43 -5.84 11.44
N LEU A 214 -8.35 -7.12 11.08
CA LEU A 214 -7.15 -7.94 11.26
C LEU A 214 -6.00 -7.43 10.41
N ASN A 215 -6.23 -7.08 9.15
CA ASN A 215 -5.21 -6.52 8.27
C ASN A 215 -4.59 -5.23 8.86
N LEU A 216 -5.41 -4.34 9.41
CA LEU A 216 -4.93 -3.11 10.03
C LEU A 216 -4.19 -3.37 11.35
N LEU A 217 -4.66 -4.33 12.16
CA LEU A 217 -3.93 -4.73 13.37
C LEU A 217 -2.54 -5.26 13.00
N CYS A 218 -2.48 -6.11 11.98
CA CYS A 218 -1.26 -6.67 11.43
C CYS A 218 -0.31 -5.58 10.90
N ALA A 219 -0.84 -4.61 10.15
CA ALA A 219 -0.07 -3.48 9.63
C ALA A 219 0.41 -2.52 10.74
N ALA A 220 -0.37 -2.35 11.80
CA ALA A 220 0.02 -1.56 12.96
C ALA A 220 1.21 -2.19 13.69
N GLU A 221 1.11 -3.49 14.00
CA GLU A 221 2.16 -4.26 14.67
C GLU A 221 3.44 -4.34 13.82
N ASP A 222 3.32 -4.61 12.51
CA ASP A 222 4.48 -4.63 11.61
C ASP A 222 5.24 -3.29 11.62
N LYS A 223 4.51 -2.17 11.51
CA LYS A 223 5.14 -0.85 11.55
C LYS A 223 5.67 -0.49 12.93
N HIS A 224 5.00 -0.89 14.00
CA HIS A 224 5.48 -0.71 15.37
C HIS A 224 6.77 -1.51 15.61
N TYR A 225 6.84 -2.74 15.10
CA TYR A 225 8.01 -3.59 15.16
C TYR A 225 9.20 -3.01 14.39
N VAL A 226 8.95 -2.50 13.18
CA VAL A 226 9.99 -1.78 12.41
C VAL A 226 10.48 -0.57 13.20
N LYS A 227 9.57 0.19 13.82
CA LYS A 227 9.91 1.36 14.65
C LYS A 227 10.91 1.01 15.75
N GLU A 228 10.64 -0.05 16.51
CA GLU A 228 11.41 -0.41 17.70
C GLU A 228 12.63 -1.30 17.43
N ARG A 229 12.83 -1.79 16.19
CA ARG A 229 13.85 -2.76 15.76
C ARG A 229 14.25 -3.73 16.88
N GLU A 230 13.51 -4.84 16.94
CA GLU A 230 13.70 -6.02 17.83
C GLU A 230 12.86 -6.04 19.12
N LYS A 231 11.59 -6.44 18.99
CA LYS A 231 10.94 -7.25 20.04
C LYS A 231 10.14 -8.39 19.41
N LYS A 232 10.60 -9.62 19.65
CA LYS A 232 9.98 -10.88 19.23
C LYS A 232 8.62 -11.06 19.89
N VAL A 233 7.51 -10.69 19.25
CA VAL A 233 6.19 -11.26 19.57
C VAL A 233 5.31 -11.33 18.29
N LEU A 234 4.82 -12.54 18.00
CA LEU A 234 3.77 -12.93 17.03
C LEU A 234 4.12 -13.17 15.56
N MET A 235 4.88 -14.26 15.41
CA MET A 235 5.03 -15.18 14.27
C MET A 235 3.69 -15.80 13.76
N ILE A 236 2.66 -15.00 13.49
CA ILE A 236 1.36 -15.46 12.96
C ILE A 236 0.85 -14.56 11.81
N VAL A 237 1.34 -13.33 11.71
CA VAL A 237 0.82 -12.27 10.81
C VAL A 237 1.41 -12.29 9.39
N ILE A 238 2.59 -12.90 9.23
CA ILE A 238 3.38 -12.88 8.00
C ILE A 238 2.76 -13.65 6.81
N PRO A 239 2.08 -14.81 6.96
CA PRO A 239 1.59 -15.58 5.81
C PRO A 239 0.58 -14.84 4.95
N LEU A 240 -0.24 -13.96 5.53
CA LEU A 240 -1.23 -13.16 4.80
C LEU A 240 -0.55 -11.97 4.06
N GLN A 241 0.60 -11.50 4.56
CA GLN A 241 1.38 -10.43 3.95
C GLN A 241 2.28 -10.91 2.80
N VAL A 242 2.70 -12.18 2.78
CA VAL A 242 3.61 -12.73 1.75
C VAL A 242 3.05 -12.56 0.34
N LEU A 243 1.75 -12.72 0.13
CA LEU A 243 1.13 -12.58 -1.21
C LEU A 243 1.06 -11.13 -1.70
N ALA A 244 0.85 -10.17 -0.79
CA ALA A 244 0.86 -8.73 -1.10
C ALA A 244 2.29 -8.18 -1.24
N ASN A 245 3.22 -8.71 -0.45
CA ASN A 245 4.63 -8.31 -0.48
C ASN A 245 5.37 -8.88 -1.69
N ILE A 246 5.06 -10.09 -2.17
CA ILE A 246 5.61 -10.60 -3.44
C ILE A 246 5.22 -9.68 -4.60
N ALA A 247 3.99 -9.19 -4.65
CA ALA A 247 3.57 -8.22 -5.68
C ALA A 247 4.31 -6.87 -5.54
N SER A 248 4.49 -6.37 -4.31
CA SER A 248 5.20 -5.11 -4.06
C SER A 248 6.72 -5.21 -4.30
N ILE A 249 7.35 -6.36 -4.04
CA ILE A 249 8.79 -6.59 -4.25
C ILE A 249 9.08 -6.69 -5.75
N VAL A 250 8.24 -7.37 -6.52
CA VAL A 250 8.38 -7.45 -7.98
C VAL A 250 8.24 -6.07 -8.64
N ILE A 251 7.39 -5.18 -8.09
CA ILE A 251 7.27 -3.79 -8.55
C ILE A 251 8.47 -2.93 -8.07
N GLY A 252 9.05 -3.24 -6.91
CA GLY A 252 10.19 -2.52 -6.34
C GLY A 252 11.55 -2.86 -6.96
N GLU A 253 11.74 -4.09 -7.47
CA GLU A 253 12.97 -4.51 -8.15
C GLU A 253 13.14 -3.89 -9.55
N THR A 254 12.04 -3.44 -10.17
CA THR A 254 12.07 -2.54 -11.34
C THR A 254 12.29 -1.10 -10.88
N GLY A 255 13.51 -0.79 -10.44
CA GLY A 255 13.89 0.52 -9.93
C GLY A 255 13.63 1.68 -10.92
N PRO A 256 13.74 2.95 -10.44
CA PRO A 256 13.40 4.17 -11.18
C PRO A 256 14.34 4.52 -12.36
N PHE A 257 15.20 3.59 -12.78
CA PHE A 257 16.26 3.80 -13.78
C PHE A 257 15.97 3.14 -15.15
N ILE A 258 14.74 2.67 -15.39
CA ILE A 258 14.28 2.39 -16.75
C ILE A 258 13.70 3.69 -17.30
N LYS A 259 14.06 4.01 -18.55
CA LYS A 259 13.67 5.22 -19.32
C LYS A 259 12.14 5.49 -19.38
N ASP A 260 11.32 4.59 -18.82
CA ASP A 260 9.87 4.56 -18.87
C ASP A 260 9.17 4.60 -17.49
N TRP A 261 9.84 4.79 -16.35
CA TRP A 261 9.18 4.75 -15.02
C TRP A 261 8.05 5.80 -14.87
N VAL A 262 8.28 7.02 -15.36
CA VAL A 262 7.26 8.08 -15.42
C VAL A 262 6.14 7.69 -16.38
N THR A 263 6.48 7.11 -17.53
CA THR A 263 5.53 6.63 -18.55
C THR A 263 4.65 5.51 -17.99
N TRP A 264 5.21 4.57 -17.24
CA TRP A 264 4.46 3.47 -16.60
C TRP A 264 3.52 3.98 -15.51
N ASN A 265 3.93 4.92 -14.68
CA ASN A 265 3.02 5.56 -13.72
C ASN A 265 1.86 6.29 -14.42
N GLN A 266 2.12 6.94 -15.56
CA GLN A 266 1.06 7.56 -16.38
C GLN A 266 0.17 6.50 -17.07
N VAL A 267 0.74 5.38 -17.51
CA VAL A 267 -0.01 4.26 -18.09
C VAL A 267 -0.89 3.58 -17.04
N PHE A 268 -0.41 3.36 -15.82
CA PHE A 268 -1.21 2.80 -14.73
C PHE A 268 -2.39 3.71 -14.37
N LEU A 269 -2.18 5.03 -14.34
CA LEU A 269 -3.26 6.01 -14.13
C LEU A 269 -4.28 5.99 -15.28
N LEU A 270 -3.82 5.86 -16.53
CA LEU A 270 -4.69 5.77 -17.70
C LEU A 270 -5.48 4.46 -17.73
N VAL A 271 -4.87 3.34 -17.34
CA VAL A 271 -5.53 2.04 -17.17
C VAL A 271 -6.57 2.11 -16.05
N ASP A 272 -6.26 2.73 -14.91
CA ASP A 272 -7.22 2.90 -13.82
C ASP A 272 -8.43 3.76 -14.25
N ILE A 273 -8.23 4.81 -15.06
CA ILE A 273 -9.32 5.61 -15.65
C ILE A 273 -10.17 4.76 -16.61
N ILE A 274 -9.53 4.01 -17.51
CA ILE A 274 -10.22 3.12 -18.46
C ILE A 274 -11.01 2.04 -17.72
N CYS A 275 -10.45 1.43 -16.67
CA CYS A 275 -11.12 0.44 -15.84
C CYS A 275 -12.31 1.05 -15.08
N CYS A 276 -12.18 2.27 -14.56
CA CYS A 276 -13.31 2.98 -13.96
C CYS A 276 -14.44 3.20 -14.99
N CYS A 277 -14.12 3.63 -16.20
CA CYS A 277 -15.09 3.79 -17.29
C CYS A 277 -15.70 2.45 -17.76
N ALA A 278 -14.90 1.38 -17.80
CA ALA A 278 -15.33 0.05 -18.19
C ALA A 278 -16.27 -0.59 -17.15
N ILE A 279 -16.15 -0.23 -15.87
CA ILE A 279 -17.10 -0.64 -14.82
C ILE A 279 -18.45 0.08 -14.99
N ILE A 280 -18.46 1.32 -15.49
CA ILE A 280 -19.70 2.10 -15.70
C ILE A 280 -20.59 1.50 -16.80
N PHE A 281 -20.00 0.94 -17.87
CA PHE A 281 -20.77 0.45 -19.02
C PHE A 281 -21.71 -0.75 -18.70
N PRO A 282 -21.26 -1.84 -18.05
CA PRO A 282 -22.13 -2.92 -17.58
C PRO A 282 -23.18 -2.45 -16.57
N ILE A 283 -22.91 -1.36 -15.84
CA ILE A 283 -23.83 -0.81 -14.83
C ILE A 283 -24.96 -0.04 -15.51
N VAL A 284 -24.65 0.84 -16.48
CA VAL A 284 -25.69 1.52 -17.28
C VAL A 284 -26.53 0.49 -18.02
N TRP A 285 -25.88 -0.55 -18.56
CA TRP A 285 -26.56 -1.66 -19.22
C TRP A 285 -27.44 -2.47 -18.27
N SER A 286 -26.94 -2.81 -17.08
CA SER A 286 -27.69 -3.55 -16.06
C SER A 286 -28.90 -2.76 -15.55
N ILE A 287 -28.76 -1.44 -15.33
CA ILE A 287 -29.87 -0.56 -14.94
C ILE A 287 -30.92 -0.50 -16.05
N ARG A 288 -30.51 -0.37 -17.33
CA ARG A 288 -31.43 -0.38 -18.47
C ARG A 288 -32.16 -1.71 -18.60
N SER A 289 -31.45 -2.83 -18.55
CA SER A 289 -32.02 -4.18 -18.63
C SER A 289 -32.98 -4.47 -17.47
N LEU A 290 -32.65 -4.05 -16.24
CA LEU A 290 -33.54 -4.19 -15.08
C LEU A 290 -34.78 -3.30 -15.21
N ARG A 291 -34.65 -2.08 -15.77
CA ARG A 291 -35.77 -1.16 -16.02
C ARG A 291 -36.70 -1.67 -17.12
N GLU A 292 -36.16 -2.31 -18.14
CA GLU A 292 -36.96 -2.95 -19.20
C GLU A 292 -37.72 -4.16 -18.66
N THR A 293 -37.06 -4.99 -17.83
CA THR A 293 -37.71 -6.16 -17.20
C THR A 293 -38.80 -5.75 -16.20
N SER A 294 -38.65 -4.61 -15.50
CA SER A 294 -39.66 -4.13 -14.56
C SER A 294 -40.93 -3.59 -15.23
N LYS A 295 -40.85 -3.13 -16.49
CA LYS A 295 -42.03 -2.65 -17.25
C LYS A 295 -42.96 -3.79 -17.68
N THR A 296 -42.46 -5.02 -17.74
CA THR A 296 -43.21 -6.20 -18.22
C THR A 296 -43.75 -7.10 -17.11
N ASP A 297 -43.38 -6.86 -15.85
CA ASP A 297 -43.73 -7.72 -14.71
C ASP A 297 -44.78 -7.02 -13.83
N GLY A 298 -45.93 -7.66 -13.59
CA GLY A 298 -47.05 -7.16 -12.76
C GLY A 298 -46.74 -7.06 -11.25
N LYS A 299 -45.47 -6.84 -10.92
CA LYS A 299 -44.87 -6.56 -9.60
C LYS A 299 -43.87 -5.39 -9.76
N ALA A 300 -44.18 -4.45 -10.65
CA ALA A 300 -43.28 -3.39 -11.10
C ALA A 300 -42.70 -2.60 -9.93
N ALA A 301 -43.54 -2.26 -8.95
CA ALA A 301 -43.16 -1.41 -7.82
C ALA A 301 -42.15 -2.10 -6.86
N ARG A 302 -42.30 -3.42 -6.62
CA ARG A 302 -41.37 -4.21 -5.79
C ARG A 302 -40.02 -4.50 -6.48
N ASN A 303 -39.98 -4.45 -7.80
CA ASN A 303 -38.73 -4.52 -8.57
C ASN A 303 -38.06 -3.14 -8.67
N LEU A 304 -38.83 -2.05 -8.71
CA LEU A 304 -38.36 -0.66 -8.74
C LEU A 304 -37.64 -0.23 -7.44
N SER A 305 -38.16 -0.63 -6.28
CA SER A 305 -37.54 -0.33 -4.96
C SER A 305 -36.17 -1.01 -4.81
N LYS A 306 -36.05 -2.27 -5.24
CA LYS A 306 -34.77 -3.00 -5.34
C LYS A 306 -33.82 -2.28 -6.29
N LEU A 307 -34.31 -1.83 -7.44
CA LEU A 307 -33.55 -1.09 -8.45
C LEU A 307 -32.95 0.22 -7.89
N THR A 308 -33.72 0.92 -7.05
CA THR A 308 -33.29 2.17 -6.42
C THR A 308 -32.19 1.93 -5.38
N LEU A 309 -32.32 0.88 -4.56
CA LEU A 309 -31.28 0.46 -3.61
C LEU A 309 -29.99 0.05 -4.33
N PHE A 310 -30.10 -0.74 -5.41
CA PHE A 310 -28.94 -1.11 -6.22
C PHE A 310 -28.28 0.12 -6.85
N ARG A 311 -29.06 1.06 -7.40
CA ARG A 311 -28.54 2.31 -7.96
C ARG A 311 -27.76 3.12 -6.92
N GLN A 312 -28.30 3.30 -5.72
CA GLN A 312 -27.61 3.98 -4.63
C GLN A 312 -26.34 3.24 -4.21
N PHE A 313 -26.38 1.91 -4.14
CA PHE A 313 -25.23 1.09 -3.79
C PHE A 313 -24.10 1.28 -4.81
N TYR A 314 -24.43 1.25 -6.10
CA TYR A 314 -23.47 1.47 -7.16
C TYR A 314 -22.86 2.87 -7.13
N ILE A 315 -23.66 3.92 -6.90
CA ILE A 315 -23.15 5.30 -6.77
C ILE A 315 -22.15 5.39 -5.61
N VAL A 316 -22.46 4.77 -4.47
CA VAL A 316 -21.56 4.74 -3.29
C VAL A 316 -20.27 3.99 -3.59
N VAL A 317 -20.34 2.82 -4.23
CA VAL A 317 -19.16 2.03 -4.63
C VAL A 317 -18.29 2.82 -5.59
N ILE A 318 -18.89 3.45 -6.61
CA ILE A 318 -18.18 4.27 -7.59
C ILE A 318 -17.51 5.46 -6.91
N GLY A 319 -18.22 6.18 -6.05
CA GLY A 319 -17.66 7.31 -5.29
C GLY A 319 -16.47 6.89 -4.42
N TYR A 320 -16.58 5.74 -3.74
CA TYR A 320 -15.48 5.16 -2.97
C TYR A 320 -14.28 4.80 -3.85
N LEU A 321 -14.50 4.17 -5.00
CA LEU A 321 -13.43 3.81 -5.94
C LEU A 321 -12.74 5.07 -6.50
N TYR A 322 -13.50 6.08 -6.93
CA TYR A 322 -12.91 7.33 -7.43
C TYR A 322 -12.10 8.06 -6.35
N PHE A 323 -12.62 8.12 -5.13
CA PHE A 323 -11.90 8.74 -4.03
C PHE A 323 -10.59 8.00 -3.73
N THR A 324 -10.63 6.66 -3.60
CA THR A 324 -9.44 5.86 -3.27
C THR A 324 -8.44 5.76 -4.43
N ARG A 325 -8.89 5.79 -5.68
CA ARG A 325 -8.01 5.68 -6.85
C ARG A 325 -7.42 7.00 -7.31
N ILE A 326 -8.19 8.08 -7.25
CA ILE A 326 -7.75 9.39 -7.72
C ILE A 326 -7.30 10.26 -6.56
N VAL A 327 -8.16 10.49 -5.57
CA VAL A 327 -7.89 11.47 -4.50
C VAL A 327 -6.80 10.97 -3.57
N VAL A 328 -6.86 9.73 -3.10
CA VAL A 328 -5.81 9.16 -2.23
C VAL A 328 -4.48 9.05 -2.98
N PHE A 329 -4.48 8.65 -4.26
CA PHE A 329 -3.27 8.64 -5.08
C PHE A 329 -2.67 10.04 -5.22
N ALA A 330 -3.49 11.05 -5.56
CA ALA A 330 -3.04 12.44 -5.64
C ALA A 330 -2.51 12.94 -4.28
N LEU A 331 -3.16 12.60 -3.17
CA LEU A 331 -2.65 12.91 -1.83
C LEU A 331 -1.31 12.24 -1.56
N ARG A 332 -1.11 10.97 -1.96
CA ARG A 332 0.19 10.28 -1.83
C ARG A 332 1.29 10.97 -2.64
N THR A 333 0.97 11.52 -3.81
CA THR A 333 1.93 12.20 -4.69
C THR A 333 2.25 13.63 -4.25
N ILE A 334 1.25 14.38 -3.75
CA ILE A 334 1.39 15.81 -3.42
C ILE A 334 1.80 16.03 -1.96
N ALA A 335 1.46 15.09 -1.06
CA ALA A 335 1.84 15.21 0.34
C ALA A 335 3.37 15.22 0.46
N ALA A 336 3.89 16.26 1.12
CA ALA A 336 5.29 16.29 1.50
C ALA A 336 5.65 15.03 2.31
N TYR A 337 6.91 14.59 2.25
CA TYR A 337 7.36 13.33 2.85
C TYR A 337 6.93 13.16 4.32
N LYS A 338 6.86 14.24 5.11
CA LYS A 338 6.41 14.22 6.52
C LYS A 338 4.92 13.91 6.71
N TYR A 339 4.09 14.19 5.71
CA TYR A 339 2.63 14.04 5.74
C TYR A 339 2.14 12.84 4.94
N GLN A 340 3.00 11.90 4.56
CA GLN A 340 2.61 10.68 3.85
C GLN A 340 1.53 9.87 4.60
N TRP A 341 1.49 9.94 5.94
CA TRP A 341 0.44 9.30 6.74
C TRP A 341 -0.98 9.84 6.44
N VAL A 342 -1.13 11.08 5.97
CA VAL A 342 -2.44 11.71 5.70
C VAL A 342 -3.19 10.97 4.61
N ALA A 343 -2.51 10.54 3.55
CA ALA A 343 -3.16 9.79 2.48
C ALA A 343 -3.67 8.42 2.97
N ASN A 344 -2.90 7.76 3.84
CA ASN A 344 -3.32 6.51 4.49
C ASN A 344 -4.52 6.76 5.42
N ALA A 345 -4.52 7.87 6.17
CA ALA A 345 -5.65 8.27 7.00
C ALA A 345 -6.91 8.48 6.16
N ALA A 346 -6.81 9.23 5.06
CA ALA A 346 -7.93 9.51 4.16
C ALA A 346 -8.50 8.22 3.54
N GLU A 347 -7.64 7.28 3.15
CA GLU A 347 -8.05 5.97 2.65
C GLU A 347 -8.88 5.20 3.67
N GLU A 348 -8.41 5.10 4.92
CA GLU A 348 -9.12 4.39 5.98
C GLU A 348 -10.42 5.08 6.40
N ILE A 349 -10.45 6.43 6.42
CA ILE A 349 -11.68 7.20 6.65
C ILE A 349 -12.71 6.91 5.57
N ALA A 350 -12.30 6.93 4.30
CA ALA A 350 -13.19 6.63 3.17
C ALA A 350 -13.69 5.18 3.22
N SER A 351 -12.83 4.22 3.56
CA SER A 351 -13.23 2.83 3.76
C SER A 351 -14.25 2.71 4.90
N LEU A 352 -14.01 3.33 6.06
CA LEU A 352 -14.93 3.28 7.20
C LEU A 352 -16.29 3.91 6.87
N ALA A 353 -16.29 5.06 6.17
CA ALA A 353 -17.51 5.70 5.69
C ALA A 353 -18.26 4.78 4.70
N PHE A 354 -17.54 4.17 3.76
CA PHE A 354 -18.11 3.20 2.84
C PHE A 354 -18.78 2.04 3.58
N TYR A 355 -18.09 1.37 4.51
CA TYR A 355 -18.68 0.28 5.28
C TYR A 355 -19.89 0.72 6.10
N THR A 356 -19.87 1.93 6.66
CA THR A 356 -21.00 2.49 7.41
C THR A 356 -22.22 2.70 6.52
N ILE A 357 -22.03 3.25 5.32
CA ILE A 357 -23.11 3.46 4.35
C ILE A 357 -23.66 2.12 3.86
N ILE A 358 -22.80 1.18 3.47
CA ILE A 358 -23.22 -0.16 3.02
C ILE A 358 -24.01 -0.88 4.12
N PHE A 359 -23.54 -0.81 5.36
CA PHE A 359 -24.24 -1.38 6.50
C PHE A 359 -25.63 -0.78 6.68
N TYR A 360 -25.76 0.55 6.58
CA TYR A 360 -27.04 1.22 6.71
C TYR A 360 -28.02 0.78 5.62
N MET A 361 -27.53 0.71 4.37
CA MET A 361 -28.31 0.30 3.21
C MET A 361 -28.78 -1.17 3.29
N PHE A 362 -27.94 -2.07 3.80
CA PHE A 362 -28.22 -3.51 3.87
C PHE A 362 -28.47 -4.00 5.30
N ARG A 363 -28.95 -3.13 6.19
CA ARG A 363 -29.24 -3.52 7.58
C ARG A 363 -30.37 -4.56 7.62
N PRO A 364 -30.23 -5.66 8.39
CA PRO A 364 -31.31 -6.63 8.53
C PRO A 364 -32.46 -5.99 9.33
N LEU A 365 -33.62 -5.80 8.71
CA LEU A 365 -34.85 -5.29 9.35
C LEU A 365 -35.94 -6.38 9.36
N HIS A 366 -36.75 -6.43 10.43
CA HIS A 366 -37.77 -7.47 10.63
C HIS A 366 -38.94 -7.37 9.62
N LYS A 367 -39.21 -6.14 9.15
CA LYS A 367 -40.00 -5.83 7.96
C LYS A 367 -39.18 -4.80 7.20
N ASN A 368 -38.76 -5.12 5.99
CA ASN A 368 -38.06 -4.15 5.16
C ASN A 368 -39.17 -3.31 4.48
N GLU A 369 -39.36 -2.04 4.85
CA GLU A 369 -40.30 -1.12 4.16
C GLU A 369 -40.04 -1.10 2.65
N TYR A 370 -38.81 -1.36 2.20
CA TYR A 370 -38.48 -1.51 0.78
C TYR A 370 -39.10 -2.73 0.07
N PHE A 371 -39.65 -3.71 0.81
CA PHE A 371 -40.23 -4.94 0.24
C PHE A 371 -41.74 -5.05 0.41
N VAL A 372 -42.35 -4.14 1.17
CA VAL A 372 -43.80 -4.00 1.31
C VAL A 372 -44.08 -2.54 1.01
N LEU A 373 -44.28 -2.24 -0.27
CA LEU A 373 -45.07 -1.05 -0.58
C LEU A 373 -46.44 -1.32 0.04
N ASP A 374 -46.95 -0.36 0.81
CA ASP A 374 -48.35 -0.40 1.17
C ASP A 374 -49.18 -0.36 -0.12
N ASP A 375 -50.35 -1.00 -0.15
CA ASP A 375 -51.13 -1.12 -1.39
C ASP A 375 -51.42 0.28 -2.01
N GLU A 376 -51.47 1.33 -1.19
CA GLU A 376 -51.59 2.75 -1.59
C GLU A 376 -50.32 3.32 -2.28
N GLU A 377 -49.11 2.92 -1.87
CA GLU A 377 -47.85 3.36 -2.51
C GLU A 377 -47.58 2.62 -3.82
N GLU A 378 -48.03 1.37 -3.93
CA GLU A 378 -48.01 0.61 -5.19
C GLU A 378 -48.95 1.25 -6.21
N GLU A 379 -50.17 1.64 -5.80
CA GLU A 379 -51.13 2.36 -6.65
C GLU A 379 -50.61 3.75 -7.08
N ALA A 380 -49.98 4.51 -6.16
CA ALA A 380 -49.38 5.81 -6.47
C ALA A 380 -48.19 5.69 -7.44
N ALA A 381 -47.36 4.66 -7.32
CA ALA A 381 -46.26 4.39 -8.23
C ALA A 381 -46.74 3.93 -9.62
N GLU A 382 -47.81 3.12 -9.68
CA GLU A 382 -48.46 2.74 -10.94
C GLU A 382 -49.08 3.95 -11.65
N LEU A 383 -49.73 4.86 -10.93
CA LEU A 383 -50.25 6.12 -11.46
C LEU A 383 -49.15 7.02 -12.04
N ALA A 384 -48.04 7.20 -11.31
CA ALA A 384 -46.91 8.01 -11.79
C ALA A 384 -46.25 7.42 -13.06
N LEU A 385 -46.20 6.09 -13.17
CA LEU A 385 -45.70 5.41 -14.38
C LEU A 385 -46.67 5.53 -15.55
N ARG A 386 -47.99 5.54 -15.29
CA ARG A 386 -49.02 5.72 -16.31
C ARG A 386 -49.01 7.14 -16.87
N ASP A 387 -48.77 8.13 -16.02
CA ASP A 387 -48.65 9.54 -16.43
C ASP A 387 -47.40 9.77 -17.30
N GLU A 388 -46.26 9.12 -16.99
CA GLU A 388 -45.05 9.16 -17.84
C GLU A 388 -45.24 8.47 -19.22
N GLU A 389 -46.14 7.48 -19.33
CA GLU A 389 -46.45 6.79 -20.60
C GLU A 389 -47.38 7.60 -21.51
N PHE A 390 -48.14 8.56 -20.95
CA PHE A 390 -49.02 9.45 -21.73
C PHE A 390 -48.30 10.71 -22.27
N GLU A 391 -47.09 11.02 -21.80
CA GLU A 391 -46.29 12.17 -22.27
C GLU A 391 -45.21 11.83 -23.32
N LEU A 392 -45.12 10.56 -23.75
CA LEU A 392 -44.28 10.07 -24.87
C LEU A 392 -45.15 9.70 -26.07
#